data_AF-A0A2K8TAP1-F1
#
_entry.id   AF-A0A2K8TAP1-F1
#
_cell.length_a   1.000
_cell.length_b   1.000
_cell.length_c   1.000
_cell.angle_alpha   90.00
_cell.angle_beta   90.00
_cell.angle_gamma   90.00
#
_symmetry.space_group_name_H-M   'P 1'
#
loop_
_entity.id
_entity.type
_entity.pdbx_description
1 polymer ?
#
loop_
_entity_poly.entity_id
_entity_poly.type
_entity_poly.pdbx_seq_one_letter_code
_entity_poly.pdbx_strand_id
1 'polypeptide(L)' 'MGLGDYALIADFNATEDTLQLSGSKSYSLGAVPTGLATGTALFLNETSPELIAIIQGSSNLTLSASYFLTV' A
#
# COMPACT_ATOMS: atom_id res chain seq x y z
N MET A 1 12.49 -8.70 -9.48
CA MET A 1 12.26 -9.41 -8.21
C MET A 1 12.01 -8.33 -7.16
N GLY A 2 10.76 -7.88 -7.03
CA GLY A 2 10.36 -6.70 -6.23
C GLY A 2 9.77 -7.04 -4.85
N LEU A 3 10.03 -8.24 -4.31
CA LEU A 3 9.59 -8.61 -2.95
C LEU A 3 10.58 -8.17 -1.85
N GLY A 4 11.71 -7.57 -2.23
CA GLY A 4 12.76 -7.11 -1.30
C GLY A 4 12.67 -5.63 -0.91
N ASP A 5 12.05 -4.79 -1.76
CA ASP A 5 12.04 -3.33 -1.60
C ASP A 5 10.61 -2.81 -1.44
N TYR A 6 9.93 -3.24 -0.37
CA TYR A 6 8.63 -2.69 0.03
C TYR A 6 8.77 -1.89 1.31
N ALA A 7 7.93 -0.87 1.48
CA ALA A 7 7.82 -0.15 2.74
C ALA A 7 6.95 -0.94 3.74
N LEU A 8 7.44 -1.15 4.96
CA LEU A 8 6.59 -1.60 6.06
C LEU A 8 6.13 -0.37 6.86
N ILE A 9 4.83 -0.09 6.81
CA ILE A 9 4.21 1.05 7.49
C ILE A 9 3.49 0.50 8.72
N ALA A 10 4.08 0.67 9.90
CA ALA A 10 3.75 -0.12 11.09
C ALA A 10 2.48 0.34 11.84
N ASP A 11 2.16 1.63 11.83
CA ASP A 11 1.13 2.24 12.68
C ASP A 11 0.27 3.28 11.95
N PHE A 12 0.04 3.07 10.65
CA PHE A 12 -0.74 4.01 9.83
C PHE A 12 -2.11 4.31 10.44
N ASN A 13 -2.34 5.60 10.69
CA ASN A 13 -3.60 6.12 11.18
C ASN A 13 -4.36 6.82 10.05
N ALA A 14 -5.46 6.22 9.59
CA ALA A 14 -6.28 6.73 8.49
C ALA A 14 -6.93 8.11 8.74
N THR A 15 -6.90 8.64 9.98
CA THR A 15 -7.42 9.98 10.30
C THR A 15 -6.32 11.05 10.44
N GLU A 16 -5.06 10.65 10.53
CA GLU A 16 -3.93 11.56 10.82
C GLU A 16 -2.87 11.52 9.72
N ASP A 17 -2.62 10.33 9.16
CA ASP A 17 -1.56 10.09 8.21
C ASP A 17 -2.04 10.17 6.76
N THR A 18 -1.08 10.32 5.86
CA THR A 18 -1.31 10.36 4.42
C THR A 18 -0.27 9.54 3.68
N LEU A 19 -0.74 8.81 2.67
CA LEU A 19 0.05 8.04 1.72
C LEU A 19 0.01 8.77 0.37
N GLN A 20 1.14 9.34 -0.02
CA GLN A 20 1.28 9.99 -1.32
C GLN A 20 1.69 8.99 -2.39
N LEU A 21 0.92 8.94 -3.48
CA LEU A 21 1.11 8.06 -4.62
C LEU A 21 1.39 8.91 -5.87
N SER A 22 2.18 8.39 -6.81
CA SER A 22 2.34 9.04 -8.11
C SER A 22 1.03 8.98 -8.89
N GLY A 23 0.52 10.14 -9.34
CA GLY A 23 -0.73 10.25 -10.10
C GLY A 23 -0.68 9.68 -11.51
N SER A 24 0.52 9.41 -12.03
CA SER A 24 0.73 8.79 -13.35
C SER A 24 0.61 7.26 -13.36
N LYS A 25 0.40 6.65 -12.19
CA LYS A 25 0.44 5.20 -11.98
C LYS A 25 -0.90 4.68 -11.47
N SER A 26 -1.06 3.36 -11.54
CA SER A 26 -2.24 2.66 -11.03
C SER A 26 -1.85 1.78 -9.86
N TYR A 27 -2.74 1.64 -8.88
CA TYR A 27 -2.48 0.89 -7.65
C TYR A 27 -3.63 -0.06 -7.32
N SER A 28 -3.34 -1.08 -6.52
CA SER A 28 -4.36 -1.97 -5.96
C SER A 28 -4.04 -2.33 -4.51
N LEU A 29 -5.09 -2.59 -3.73
CA LEU A 29 -4.96 -3.13 -2.37
C LEU A 29 -5.27 -4.62 -2.40
N GLY A 30 -4.58 -5.40 -1.57
CA GLY A 30 -4.79 -6.83 -1.51
C GLY A 30 -4.23 -7.50 -0.27
N ALA A 31 -4.25 -8.84 -0.28
CA ALA A 31 -3.64 -9.65 0.75
C ALA A 31 -2.12 -9.64 0.63
N VAL A 32 -1.44 -9.66 1.78
CA VAL A 32 0.01 -9.77 1.81
C VAL A 32 0.45 -11.18 1.37
N PRO A 33 1.50 -11.31 0.52
CA PRO A 33 2.10 -12.59 0.19
C PRO A 33 2.54 -13.38 1.43
N THR A 34 2.47 -14.71 1.34
CA THR A 34 2.85 -15.59 2.44
C THR A 34 4.31 -15.42 2.85
N GLY A 35 4.58 -15.37 4.16
CA GLY A 35 5.93 -15.24 4.70
C GLY A 35 6.40 -13.81 4.95
N LEU A 36 5.54 -12.80 4.76
CA LEU A 36 5.81 -11.39 5.10
C LEU A 36 5.00 -10.93 6.33
N ALA A 37 5.19 -9.67 6.72
CA ALA A 37 4.47 -9.05 7.83
C ALA A 37 2.94 -9.03 7.59
N THR A 38 2.14 -9.03 8.65
CA THR A 38 0.68 -8.89 8.55
C THR A 38 0.28 -7.48 8.11
N GLY A 39 -0.87 -7.32 7.46
CA GLY A 39 -1.40 -5.99 7.10
C GLY A 39 -2.19 -6.01 5.80
N THR A 40 -2.35 -4.84 5.20
CA THR A 40 -2.90 -4.68 3.84
C THR A 40 -1.75 -4.41 2.88
N ALA A 41 -1.65 -5.18 1.81
CA ALA A 41 -0.66 -4.94 0.77
C ALA A 41 -1.13 -3.84 -0.18
N LEU A 42 -0.21 -2.93 -0.53
CA LEU A 42 -0.35 -1.96 -1.60
C LEU A 42 0.54 -2.39 -2.78
N PHE A 43 -0.07 -2.55 -3.94
CA PHE A 43 0.61 -2.93 -5.16
C PHE A 43 0.63 -1.78 -6.16
N LEU A 44 1.76 -1.62 -6.85
CA LEU A 44 1.88 -0.85 -8.08
C LEU A 44 1.47 -1.74 -9.26
N ASN A 45 0.46 -1.33 -10.02
CA ASN A 45 -0.07 -2.10 -11.15
C ASN A 45 0.74 -1.78 -12.42
N GLU A 46 1.84 -2.51 -12.62
CA GLU A 46 2.57 -2.53 -13.90
C GLU A 46 2.21 -3.77 -14.73
N THR A 47 3.08 -4.21 -15.66
CA THR A 47 2.88 -5.46 -16.42
C THR A 47 2.70 -6.67 -15.52
N SER A 48 3.34 -6.65 -14.35
CA SER A 48 3.05 -7.53 -13.21
C SER A 48 2.87 -6.65 -11.98
N PRO A 49 1.84 -6.88 -11.14
CA PRO A 49 1.71 -6.15 -9.88
C PRO A 49 2.96 -6.31 -9.02
N GLU A 50 3.49 -5.18 -8.53
CA GLU A 50 4.65 -5.13 -7.65
C GLU A 50 4.23 -4.69 -6.25
N LEU A 51 4.64 -5.43 -5.21
CA LEU A 51 4.39 -5.06 -3.83
C LEU A 51 5.28 -3.87 -3.46
N ILE A 52 4.67 -2.74 -3.14
CA ILE A 52 5.42 -1.52 -2.77
C ILE A 52 5.26 -1.14 -1.30
N ALA A 53 4.20 -1.60 -0.63
CA ALA A 53 4.05 -1.41 0.81
C ALA A 53 3.18 -2.49 1.48
N ILE A 54 3.43 -2.71 2.77
CA ILE A 54 2.52 -3.39 3.69
C ILE A 54 2.10 -2.37 4.75
N ILE A 55 0.80 -2.12 4.84
CA ILE A 55 0.20 -1.12 5.73
C ILE A 55 -0.44 -1.81 6.93
N GLN A 56 0.02 -1.45 8.12
CA GLN A 56 -0.45 -1.88 9.43
C GLN A 56 -1.09 -0.70 10.17
N GLY A 57 -1.74 -0.94 11.31
CA GLY A 57 -2.36 0.12 12.12
C GLY A 57 -3.79 0.50 11.74
N SER A 58 -4.20 0.25 10.49
CA SER A 58 -5.57 0.48 10.02
C SER A 58 -6.13 -0.71 9.23
N SER A 59 -7.46 -0.78 9.16
CA SER A 59 -8.21 -1.83 8.47
C SER A 59 -9.23 -1.21 7.50
N ASN A 60 -9.73 -2.02 6.55
CA ASN A 60 -10.71 -1.58 5.54
C ASN A 60 -10.21 -0.39 4.69
N LEU A 61 -8.93 -0.42 4.33
CA LEU A 61 -8.33 0.60 3.48
C LEU A 61 -8.99 0.59 2.09
N THR A 62 -9.18 1.78 1.52
CA THR A 62 -9.68 1.96 0.15
C THR A 62 -8.89 3.06 -0.55
N LEU A 63 -8.50 2.83 -1.80
CA LEU A 63 -7.75 3.80 -2.62
C LEU A 63 -8.55 5.08 -2.91
N SER A 64 -9.87 5.06 -2.73
CA SER A 64 -10.73 6.23 -2.90
C SER A 64 -10.82 7.13 -1.65
N ALA A 65 -10.18 6.75 -0.54
CA ALA A 65 -10.23 7.54 0.68
C ALA A 65 -9.24 8.71 0.66
N SER A 66 -9.52 9.74 1.47
CA SER A 66 -8.78 11.00 1.51
C SER A 66 -7.32 10.88 1.98
N TYR A 67 -6.96 9.80 2.67
CA TYR A 67 -5.59 9.55 3.10
C TYR A 67 -4.68 9.02 1.98
N PHE A 68 -5.24 8.65 0.82
CA PHE A 68 -4.44 8.42 -0.39
C PHE A 68 -4.49 9.67 -1.26
N LEU A 69 -3.35 10.35 -1.38
CA LEU A 69 -3.21 11.53 -2.24
C LEU A 69 -2.40 11.18 -3.48
N THR A 70 -2.86 11.63 -4.64
CA THR A 70 -2.09 11.55 -5.88
C THR A 70 -1.41 12.88 -6.18
N VAL A 71 -0.12 12.85 -6.48
CA VAL A 71 0.69 14.02 -6.89
C VAL A 71 1.24 13.89 -8.30
#